data_AF-A0A379K6R2-F1
#
_entry.id   AF-A0A379K6R2-F1
#
_cell.length_a   1.000
_cell.length_b   1.000
_cell.length_c   1.000
_cell.angle_alpha   90.00
_cell.angle_beta   90.00
_cell.angle_gamma   90.00
#
_symmetry.space_group_name_H-M   'P 1'
#
loop_
_entity.id
_entity.type
_entity.pdbx_description
1 polymer ?
#
loop_
_entity_poly.entity_id
_entity_poly.type
_entity_poly.pdbx_seq_one_letter_code
_entity_poly.pdbx_strand_id
1 'polypeptide(L)'
;MLKKIIPAAIVVALSVASLPALAAIPAGSPQAAEFVQQSLAGVYSLPDRYSHGMVIKDGLLRVDYHPSIGLMVAQNDTALPFKLESVDPDNHSMNLLDKAGRLATFQNTFGIASLTLGDGGVQQMAYVRPMAGQDRDILVKAYVDAGLAVVQGDPAPVMQAESTVNAQAKPVPGFDCKKASTAVEGMVCGSSDLAGLDARVSVLYRQVMDYAADDADREYFRGDQREWLGKRNGCSSVECLAGVYTERVEILELMAQQLSKPAEFR
;
A
#
# COMPACT_ATOMS: atom_id res chain seq x y z
N MET A 1 71.89 -15.51 25.99
CA MET A 1 70.65 -15.74 26.78
C MET A 1 70.16 -14.34 27.16
N LEU A 2 69.01 -13.78 26.80
CA LEU A 2 67.67 -14.32 26.57
C LEU A 2 66.90 -13.40 25.58
N LYS A 3 66.27 -14.02 24.59
CA LYS A 3 65.01 -13.74 23.84
C LYS A 3 64.48 -12.30 23.68
N LYS A 4 64.46 -11.84 22.42
CA LYS A 4 63.54 -10.82 21.87
C LYS A 4 62.10 -11.35 21.88
N ILE A 5 61.17 -10.57 22.43
CA ILE A 5 59.73 -10.83 22.41
C ILE A 5 59.14 -10.13 21.18
N ILE A 6 58.54 -10.90 20.27
CA ILE A 6 57.78 -10.42 19.11
C ILE A 6 56.31 -10.39 19.54
N PRO A 7 55.56 -9.28 19.41
CA PRO A 7 54.14 -9.31 19.71
C PRO A 7 53.39 -9.96 18.54
N ALA A 8 52.65 -11.02 18.84
CA ALA A 8 51.73 -11.64 17.90
C ALA A 8 50.55 -10.70 17.67
N ALA A 9 50.39 -10.24 16.43
CA ALA A 9 49.19 -9.54 16.00
C ALA A 9 48.03 -10.56 15.95
N ILE A 10 47.11 -10.46 16.92
CA ILE A 10 45.85 -11.20 16.90
C ILE A 10 44.96 -10.52 15.87
N VAL A 11 44.87 -11.11 14.68
CA VAL A 11 43.87 -10.75 13.68
C VAL A 11 42.55 -11.36 14.16
N VAL A 12 41.71 -10.55 14.81
CA VAL A 12 40.31 -10.90 15.07
C VAL A 12 39.59 -10.81 13.74
N ALA A 13 39.39 -11.94 13.07
CA ALA A 13 38.50 -12.03 11.94
C ALA A 13 37.07 -11.78 12.44
N LEU A 14 36.55 -10.55 12.25
CA LEU A 14 35.12 -10.30 12.35
C LEU A 14 34.45 -11.06 11.21
N SER A 15 33.93 -12.24 11.52
CA SER A 15 32.99 -12.93 10.66
C SER A 15 31.73 -12.07 10.59
N VAL A 16 31.53 -11.37 9.49
CA VAL A 16 30.24 -10.76 9.16
C VAL A 16 29.29 -11.92 8.90
N ALA A 17 28.60 -12.36 9.94
CA ALA A 17 27.47 -13.26 9.77
C ALA A 17 26.39 -12.46 9.04
N SER A 18 26.26 -12.68 7.73
CA SER A 18 25.10 -12.22 6.97
C SER A 18 23.87 -12.81 7.66
N LEU A 19 23.09 -11.96 8.32
CA LEU A 19 21.78 -12.34 8.85
C LEU A 19 20.98 -12.87 7.65
N PRO A 20 20.49 -14.11 7.67
CA PRO A 20 19.58 -14.57 6.64
C PRO A 20 18.35 -13.67 6.69
N ALA A 21 17.89 -13.19 5.53
CA ALA A 21 16.58 -12.58 5.39
C ALA A 21 15.57 -13.48 6.10
N LEU A 22 14.78 -12.92 7.03
CA LEU A 22 13.88 -13.73 7.84
C LEU A 22 12.84 -14.31 6.86
N ALA A 23 12.87 -15.63 6.66
CA ALA A 23 11.93 -16.29 5.76
C ALA A 23 10.49 -15.96 6.19
N ALA A 24 9.60 -15.77 5.22
CA ALA A 24 8.19 -15.45 5.46
C ALA A 24 7.60 -16.37 6.55
N ILE A 25 6.98 -15.78 7.57
CA ILE A 25 6.46 -16.48 8.73
C ILE A 25 5.09 -17.07 8.35
N PRO A 26 4.88 -18.39 8.48
CA PRO A 26 3.61 -19.01 8.10
C PRO A 26 2.46 -18.57 9.02
N ALA A 27 1.26 -18.54 8.44
CA ALA A 27 0.02 -18.31 9.18
C ALA A 27 -0.19 -19.35 10.30
N GLY A 28 -0.93 -18.95 11.34
CA GLY A 28 -1.24 -19.80 12.50
C GLY A 28 -0.14 -19.85 13.57
N SER A 29 1.01 -19.22 13.33
CA SER A 29 2.00 -18.99 14.38
C SER A 29 1.62 -17.79 15.26
N PRO A 30 1.96 -17.81 16.57
CA PRO A 30 1.78 -16.65 17.44
C PRO A 30 2.49 -15.40 16.92
N GLN A 31 3.66 -15.58 16.29
CA GLN A 31 4.44 -14.48 15.70
C GLN A 31 3.71 -13.83 14.53
N ALA A 32 3.07 -14.62 13.65
CA ALA A 32 2.27 -14.08 12.56
C ALA A 32 1.04 -13.33 13.09
N ALA A 33 0.37 -13.87 14.11
CA ALA A 33 -0.78 -13.22 14.75
C ALA A 33 -0.39 -11.86 15.37
N GLU A 34 0.69 -11.83 16.15
CA GLU A 34 1.20 -10.63 16.78
C GLU A 34 1.62 -9.57 15.75
N PHE A 35 2.34 -9.98 14.71
CA PHE A 35 2.74 -9.08 13.63
C PHE A 35 1.53 -8.45 12.93
N VAL A 36 0.51 -9.24 12.57
CA VAL A 36 -0.70 -8.69 11.96
C VAL A 36 -1.36 -7.69 12.91
N GLN A 37 -1.54 -8.03 14.18
CA GLN A 37 -2.17 -7.14 15.16
C GLN A 37 -1.43 -5.83 15.39
N GLN A 38 -0.09 -5.86 15.37
CA GLN A 38 0.73 -4.68 15.67
C GLN A 38 1.01 -3.82 14.44
N SER A 39 1.13 -4.42 13.26
CA SER A 39 1.64 -3.74 12.07
C SER A 39 0.60 -3.54 10.97
N LEU A 40 -0.38 -4.44 10.87
CA LEU A 40 -1.33 -4.47 9.74
C LEU A 40 -2.80 -4.32 10.16
N ALA A 41 -3.13 -4.55 11.43
CA ALA A 41 -4.47 -4.34 11.95
C ALA A 41 -4.76 -2.85 12.11
N GLY A 42 -5.96 -2.44 11.72
CA GLY A 42 -6.33 -1.05 11.70
C GLY A 42 -7.56 -0.76 10.86
N VAL A 43 -7.91 0.51 10.88
CA VAL A 43 -8.93 1.09 10.03
C VAL A 43 -8.23 1.82 8.89
N TYR A 44 -8.62 1.50 7.67
CA TYR A 44 -8.09 2.12 6.47
C TYR A 44 -9.21 2.79 5.69
N SER A 45 -8.94 3.93 5.08
CA SER A 45 -9.84 4.60 4.16
C SER A 45 -9.42 4.31 2.73
N LEU A 46 -10.36 3.85 1.93
CA LEU A 46 -10.17 3.78 0.49
C LEU A 46 -10.28 5.19 -0.10
N PRO A 47 -9.56 5.49 -1.20
CA PRO A 47 -9.71 6.75 -1.91
C PRO A 47 -11.15 6.94 -2.37
N ASP A 48 -11.62 8.18 -2.30
CA ASP A 48 -12.94 8.51 -2.81
C ASP A 48 -12.99 8.27 -4.32
N ARG A 49 -13.92 7.44 -4.78
CA ARG A 49 -14.13 7.23 -6.21
C ARG A 49 -15.08 8.27 -6.77
N TYR A 50 -14.72 8.85 -7.91
CA TYR A 50 -15.59 9.78 -8.61
C TYR A 50 -16.41 9.05 -9.67
N SER A 51 -17.73 9.17 -9.59
CA SER A 51 -18.68 8.39 -10.39
C SER A 51 -19.99 9.16 -10.57
N HIS A 52 -20.48 9.32 -11.80
CA HIS A 52 -21.75 10.05 -12.07
C HIS A 52 -21.73 11.52 -11.59
N GLY A 53 -20.55 12.16 -11.50
CA GLY A 53 -20.40 13.50 -10.92
C GLY A 53 -20.56 13.54 -9.39
N MET A 54 -20.57 12.38 -8.73
CA MET A 54 -20.64 12.22 -7.29
C MET A 54 -19.35 11.63 -6.74
N VAL A 55 -19.04 12.01 -5.50
CA VAL A 55 -17.98 11.42 -4.68
C VAL A 55 -18.56 10.17 -4.01
N ILE A 56 -18.17 8.99 -4.48
CA ILE A 56 -18.46 7.71 -3.82
C ILE A 56 -17.40 7.51 -2.73
N LYS A 57 -17.84 7.57 -1.49
CA LYS A 57 -17.02 7.18 -0.36
C LYS A 57 -17.06 5.66 -0.25
N ASP A 58 -15.98 5.00 -0.66
CA ASP A 58 -15.84 3.54 -0.54
C ASP A 58 -15.71 3.06 0.91
N GLY A 59 -15.65 4.03 1.83
CA GLY A 59 -15.78 3.84 3.25
C GLY A 59 -14.52 3.25 3.86
N LEU A 60 -14.70 2.45 4.91
CA LEU A 60 -13.59 2.01 5.75
C LEU A 60 -13.35 0.52 5.62
N LEU A 61 -12.11 0.14 5.33
CA LEU A 61 -11.64 -1.22 5.52
C LEU A 61 -11.19 -1.40 6.96
N ARG A 62 -11.65 -2.48 7.59
CA ARG A 62 -11.22 -2.92 8.91
C ARG A 62 -10.44 -4.21 8.73
N VAL A 63 -9.21 -4.21 9.23
CA VAL A 63 -8.35 -5.39 9.27
C VAL A 63 -8.05 -5.68 10.72
N ASP A 64 -8.33 -6.90 11.18
CA ASP A 64 -7.97 -7.36 12.52
C ASP A 64 -7.61 -8.85 12.47
N TYR A 65 -7.02 -9.36 13.54
CA TYR A 65 -6.70 -10.78 13.69
C TYR A 65 -7.32 -11.30 14.99
N HIS A 66 -8.21 -12.28 14.86
CA HIS A 66 -8.86 -12.93 16.00
C HIS A 66 -8.28 -14.33 16.27
N PRO A 67 -7.94 -14.70 17.50
CA PRO A 67 -7.27 -15.97 17.81
C PRO A 67 -8.00 -17.23 17.32
N SER A 68 -9.33 -17.22 17.27
CA SER A 68 -10.15 -18.38 16.87
C SER A 68 -10.66 -18.34 15.43
N ILE A 69 -10.62 -17.17 14.79
CA ILE A 69 -11.18 -16.97 13.43
C ILE A 69 -10.04 -16.76 12.42
N GLY A 70 -8.89 -16.26 12.86
CA GLY A 70 -7.78 -15.86 12.02
C GLY A 70 -7.92 -14.41 11.56
N LEU A 71 -7.41 -14.13 10.36
CA LEU A 71 -7.52 -12.81 9.74
C LEU A 71 -8.98 -12.47 9.45
N MET A 72 -9.40 -11.29 9.88
CA MET A 72 -10.71 -10.73 9.63
C MET A 72 -10.56 -9.42 8.86
N VAL A 73 -11.22 -9.32 7.71
CA VAL A 73 -11.23 -8.13 6.86
C VAL A 73 -12.66 -7.80 6.49
N ALA A 74 -13.12 -6.57 6.75
CA ALA A 74 -14.42 -6.10 6.29
C ALA A 74 -14.30 -4.71 5.70
N GLN A 75 -14.97 -4.48 4.56
CA GLN A 75 -15.17 -3.15 4.02
C GLN A 75 -16.58 -2.70 4.38
N ASN A 76 -16.68 -1.60 5.13
CA ASN A 76 -17.93 -1.14 5.72
C ASN A 76 -18.56 -2.23 6.62
N ASP A 77 -19.67 -2.81 6.19
CA ASP A 77 -20.42 -3.90 6.82
C ASP A 77 -20.27 -5.24 6.06
N THR A 78 -19.48 -5.27 5.00
CA THR A 78 -19.30 -6.45 4.15
C THR A 78 -17.99 -7.16 4.49
N ALA A 79 -18.08 -8.43 4.90
CA ALA A 79 -16.90 -9.26 5.13
C ALA A 79 -16.21 -9.65 3.81
N LEU A 80 -14.89 -9.51 3.81
CA LEU A 80 -13.98 -9.88 2.72
C LEU A 80 -13.11 -11.05 3.20
N PRO A 81 -13.54 -12.30 2.98
CA PRO A 81 -12.81 -13.46 3.49
C PRO A 81 -11.55 -13.69 2.68
N PHE A 82 -10.45 -13.23 3.26
CA PHE A 82 -9.11 -13.62 2.90
C PHE A 82 -8.60 -14.67 3.89
N LYS A 83 -7.90 -15.68 3.40
CA LYS A 83 -7.13 -16.60 4.23
C LYS A 83 -5.70 -16.10 4.32
N LEU A 84 -5.18 -15.91 5.52
CA LEU A 84 -3.76 -15.61 5.73
C LEU A 84 -2.91 -16.85 5.40
N GLU A 85 -1.89 -16.69 4.56
CA GLU A 85 -0.92 -17.74 4.24
C GLU A 85 0.42 -17.51 4.94
N SER A 86 0.94 -16.29 4.85
CA SER A 86 2.19 -15.90 5.51
C SER A 86 2.26 -14.42 5.77
N VAL A 87 3.17 -14.03 6.65
CA VAL A 87 3.55 -12.63 6.87
C VAL A 87 5.02 -12.44 6.57
N ASP A 88 5.36 -11.23 6.11
CA ASP A 88 6.71 -10.79 5.82
C ASP A 88 6.96 -9.50 6.62
N PRO A 89 7.55 -9.61 7.82
CA PRO A 89 7.81 -8.46 8.67
C PRO A 89 8.77 -7.45 8.05
N ASP A 90 9.74 -7.91 7.26
CA ASP A 90 10.73 -7.04 6.62
C ASP A 90 10.08 -6.12 5.58
N ASN A 91 9.06 -6.63 4.89
CA ASN A 91 8.31 -5.88 3.88
C ASN A 91 7.02 -5.26 4.39
N HIS A 92 6.74 -5.34 5.70
CA HIS A 92 5.48 -4.91 6.30
C HIS A 92 4.25 -5.43 5.54
N SER A 93 4.25 -6.72 5.21
CA SER A 93 3.23 -7.32 4.33
C SER A 93 2.73 -8.68 4.80
N MET A 94 1.60 -9.09 4.25
CA MET A 94 1.03 -10.42 4.42
C MET A 94 0.51 -10.95 3.09
N ASN A 95 0.73 -12.23 2.88
CA ASN A 95 0.20 -12.98 1.74
C ASN A 95 -1.11 -13.64 2.13
N LEU A 96 -2.08 -13.49 1.25
CA LEU A 96 -3.47 -13.86 1.42
C LEU A 96 -3.92 -14.76 0.27
N LEU A 97 -4.94 -15.57 0.51
CA LEU A 97 -5.72 -16.20 -0.54
C LEU A 97 -7.14 -15.65 -0.53
N ASP A 98 -7.64 -15.27 -1.69
CA ASP A 98 -9.05 -14.96 -1.88
C ASP A 98 -9.91 -16.24 -1.86
N LYS A 99 -11.25 -16.10 -1.98
CA LYS A 99 -12.18 -17.23 -2.03
C LYS A 99 -11.88 -18.23 -3.15
N ALA A 100 -11.25 -17.79 -4.24
CA ALA A 100 -10.89 -18.62 -5.38
C ALA A 100 -9.50 -19.27 -5.22
N GLY A 101 -8.81 -19.04 -4.10
CA GLY A 101 -7.46 -19.54 -3.86
C GLY A 101 -6.39 -18.78 -4.63
N ARG A 102 -6.69 -17.57 -5.13
CA ARG A 102 -5.72 -16.71 -5.80
C ARG A 102 -4.93 -15.92 -4.78
N LEU A 103 -3.63 -15.80 -5.01
CA LEU A 103 -2.74 -15.02 -4.16
C LEU A 103 -3.14 -13.54 -4.21
N ALA A 104 -3.22 -12.93 -3.04
CA ALA A 104 -3.24 -11.49 -2.86
C ALA A 104 -2.17 -11.11 -1.84
N THR A 105 -1.65 -9.89 -1.94
CA THR A 105 -0.66 -9.37 -1.00
C THR A 105 -1.18 -8.07 -0.43
N PHE A 106 -1.26 -8.02 0.90
CA PHE A 106 -1.56 -6.80 1.63
C PHE A 106 -0.27 -6.27 2.23
N GLN A 107 0.08 -5.03 1.94
CA GLN A 107 1.24 -4.35 2.50
C GLN A 107 0.80 -3.04 3.12
N ASN A 108 1.42 -2.61 4.22
CA ASN A 108 1.22 -1.28 4.78
C ASN A 108 2.57 -0.66 5.13
N THR A 109 2.93 0.40 4.39
CA THR A 109 4.23 1.06 4.56
C THR A 109 3.98 2.56 4.73
N PHE A 110 4.44 3.12 5.85
CA PHE A 110 4.23 4.53 6.23
C PHE A 110 2.76 4.98 6.21
N GLY A 111 1.86 4.08 6.63
CA GLY A 111 0.42 4.38 6.68
C GLY A 111 -0.26 4.38 5.32
N ILE A 112 0.40 3.88 4.27
CA ILE A 112 -0.22 3.60 2.98
C ILE A 112 -0.28 2.10 2.80
N ALA A 113 -1.49 1.58 2.73
CA ALA A 113 -1.74 0.19 2.48
C ALA A 113 -2.05 -0.09 1.02
N SER A 114 -1.44 -1.14 0.47
CA SER A 114 -1.75 -1.68 -0.84
C SER A 114 -2.28 -3.11 -0.72
N LEU A 115 -3.37 -3.41 -1.42
CA LEU A 115 -3.88 -4.76 -1.62
C LEU A 115 -3.73 -5.11 -3.10
N THR A 116 -2.75 -5.95 -3.40
CA THR A 116 -2.52 -6.48 -4.76
C THR A 116 -3.26 -7.80 -4.91
N LEU A 117 -4.18 -7.89 -5.86
CA LEU A 117 -4.95 -9.09 -6.18
C LEU A 117 -4.23 -9.94 -7.24
N GLY A 118 -4.59 -11.23 -7.32
CA GLY A 118 -3.93 -12.18 -8.23
C GLY A 118 -4.15 -11.92 -9.72
N ASP A 119 -5.07 -11.02 -10.08
CA ASP A 119 -5.27 -10.51 -11.45
C ASP A 119 -4.39 -9.29 -11.76
N GLY A 120 -3.56 -8.85 -10.81
CA GLY A 120 -2.69 -7.68 -10.92
C GLY A 120 -3.38 -6.38 -10.52
N GLY A 121 -4.65 -6.40 -10.13
CA GLY A 121 -5.34 -5.22 -9.61
C GLY A 121 -4.74 -4.78 -8.28
N VAL A 122 -4.42 -3.49 -8.14
CA VAL A 122 -3.88 -2.92 -6.90
C VAL A 122 -4.89 -1.93 -6.33
N GLN A 123 -5.28 -2.13 -5.08
CA GLN A 123 -6.11 -1.19 -4.33
C GLN A 123 -5.25 -0.47 -3.28
N GLN A 124 -5.12 0.84 -3.42
CA GLN A 124 -4.43 1.69 -2.43
C GLN A 124 -5.42 2.19 -1.37
N MET A 125 -4.93 2.38 -0.16
CA MET A 125 -5.71 2.84 1.00
C MET A 125 -4.80 3.60 1.97
N ALA A 126 -5.35 4.56 2.71
CA ALA A 126 -4.64 5.21 3.82
C ALA A 126 -4.99 4.56 5.16
N TYR A 127 -3.99 4.29 5.98
CA TYR A 127 -4.17 3.99 7.39
C TYR A 127 -4.74 5.20 8.11
N VAL A 128 -5.88 5.00 8.77
CA VAL A 128 -6.58 6.07 9.49
C VAL A 128 -6.21 6.06 10.95
N ARG A 129 -6.30 4.88 11.59
CA ARG A 129 -6.13 4.70 13.04
C ARG A 129 -6.14 3.21 13.45
N PRO A 130 -5.70 2.89 14.68
CA PRO A 130 -5.88 1.58 15.28
C PRO A 130 -7.37 1.18 15.42
N MET A 131 -7.62 -0.13 15.49
CA MET A 131 -8.95 -0.69 15.73
C MET A 131 -9.49 -0.27 17.11
N ALA A 132 -10.63 0.43 17.12
CA ALA A 132 -11.39 0.69 18.33
C ALA A 132 -12.37 -0.45 18.62
N GLY A 133 -12.89 -0.52 19.85
CA GLY A 133 -13.88 -1.55 20.23
C GLY A 133 -15.07 -1.62 19.26
N GLN A 134 -15.63 -0.45 18.92
CA GLN A 134 -16.74 -0.36 17.96
C GLN A 134 -16.39 -0.90 16.57
N ASP A 135 -15.15 -0.74 16.09
CA ASP A 135 -14.74 -1.29 14.80
C ASP A 135 -14.67 -2.81 14.84
N ARG A 136 -14.21 -3.38 15.96
CA ARG A 136 -14.20 -4.83 16.17
C ARG A 136 -15.62 -5.37 16.18
N ASP A 137 -16.56 -4.66 16.80
CA ASP A 137 -17.98 -5.05 16.79
C ASP A 137 -18.56 -5.07 15.37
N ILE A 138 -18.26 -4.05 14.55
CA ILE A 138 -18.65 -4.00 13.13
C ILE A 138 -18.03 -5.18 12.36
N LEU A 139 -16.74 -5.43 12.57
CA LEU A 139 -16.01 -6.49 11.88
C LEU A 139 -16.54 -7.88 12.24
N VAL A 140 -16.80 -8.14 13.52
CA VAL A 140 -17.42 -9.39 14.00
C VAL A 140 -18.82 -9.55 13.43
N LYS A 141 -19.65 -8.48 13.47
CA LYS A 141 -20.99 -8.51 12.91
C LYS A 141 -20.97 -8.86 11.42
N ALA A 142 -20.10 -8.23 10.63
CA ALA A 142 -19.96 -8.51 9.20
C ALA A 142 -19.61 -9.99 8.93
N TYR A 143 -18.73 -10.59 9.74
CA TYR A 143 -18.37 -12.00 9.61
C TYR A 143 -19.47 -12.97 10.05
N VAL A 144 -20.25 -12.59 11.07
CA VAL A 144 -21.43 -13.34 11.50
C VAL A 144 -22.51 -13.30 10.41
N ASP A 145 -22.85 -12.12 9.90
CA ASP A 145 -23.85 -11.96 8.85
C ASP A 145 -23.46 -12.68 7.54
N ALA A 146 -22.16 -12.78 7.26
CA ALA A 146 -21.63 -13.51 6.12
C ALA A 146 -21.55 -15.04 6.32
N GLY A 147 -21.92 -15.56 7.51
CA GLY A 147 -21.81 -16.98 7.83
C GLY A 147 -20.37 -17.51 7.89
N LEU A 148 -19.39 -16.61 8.05
CA LEU A 148 -17.96 -16.92 8.10
C LEU A 148 -17.48 -17.19 9.53
N ALA A 149 -18.25 -16.75 10.53
CA ALA A 149 -18.18 -17.27 11.89
C ALA A 149 -19.17 -18.44 12.01
N VAL A 150 -18.76 -19.56 12.61
CA VAL A 150 -19.59 -20.78 12.73
C VAL A 150 -20.89 -20.47 13.49
N VAL A 151 -21.98 -20.25 12.78
CA VAL A 151 -23.38 -20.55 13.17
C VAL A 151 -24.18 -20.83 11.89
N GLN A 152 -24.97 -21.91 11.90
CA GLN A 152 -25.76 -22.43 10.76
C GLN A 152 -26.89 -21.47 10.31
N GLY A 153 -27.10 -21.32 8.98
CA GLY A 153 -28.35 -20.83 8.38
C GLY A 153 -28.24 -20.17 6.98
N ASP A 154 -29.07 -20.61 6.03
CA ASP A 154 -29.12 -20.40 4.55
C ASP A 154 -29.46 -18.97 3.98
N PRO A 155 -29.39 -18.70 2.63
CA PRO A 155 -28.79 -17.47 2.06
C PRO A 155 -29.66 -16.48 1.20
N ALA A 156 -28.98 -15.39 0.75
CA ALA A 156 -29.07 -14.63 -0.54
C ALA A 156 -29.93 -13.32 -0.61
N PRO A 157 -29.77 -12.38 -1.61
CA PRO A 157 -28.67 -12.05 -2.55
C PRO A 157 -28.37 -10.51 -2.76
N VAL A 158 -27.44 -10.26 -3.70
CA VAL A 158 -26.65 -9.11 -4.21
C VAL A 158 -27.38 -8.05 -5.06
N MET A 159 -26.88 -6.78 -5.16
CA MET A 159 -26.70 -6.06 -6.46
C MET A 159 -25.94 -4.69 -6.41
N GLN A 160 -25.40 -4.30 -7.58
CA GLN A 160 -24.37 -3.28 -7.93
C GLN A 160 -24.93 -1.94 -8.51
N ALA A 161 -24.09 -0.89 -8.72
CA ALA A 161 -23.76 -0.27 -10.05
C ALA A 161 -23.26 1.22 -10.06
N GLU A 162 -22.07 1.43 -10.67
CA GLU A 162 -21.57 2.36 -11.74
C GLU A 162 -21.87 3.89 -11.92
N SER A 163 -21.12 4.52 -12.88
CA SER A 163 -20.58 5.92 -13.07
C SER A 163 -20.84 6.66 -14.43
N THR A 164 -20.80 8.04 -14.47
CA THR A 164 -20.41 8.93 -15.63
C THR A 164 -19.86 10.35 -15.24
N VAL A 165 -18.90 10.95 -15.95
CA VAL A 165 -18.35 12.31 -15.66
C VAL A 165 -18.12 13.16 -16.92
N ASN A 166 -17.95 14.49 -16.79
CA ASN A 166 -17.41 15.41 -17.83
C ASN A 166 -16.53 16.55 -17.24
N ALA A 167 -15.67 17.16 -18.09
CA ALA A 167 -14.34 17.77 -17.82
C ALA A 167 -14.22 19.31 -17.92
N GLN A 168 -13.07 19.90 -17.50
CA GLN A 168 -12.41 21.10 -18.11
C GLN A 168 -11.01 21.54 -17.56
N ALA A 169 -10.25 22.24 -18.46
CA ALA A 169 -8.94 22.94 -18.43
C ALA A 169 -7.68 22.14 -18.86
N LYS A 170 -6.92 22.67 -19.86
CA LYS A 170 -5.76 22.00 -20.50
C LYS A 170 -4.49 22.12 -19.63
N PRO A 171 -4.03 21.04 -18.99
CA PRO A 171 -2.86 21.05 -18.12
C PRO A 171 -1.55 21.07 -18.91
N VAL A 172 -0.46 21.47 -18.26
CA VAL A 172 0.92 21.45 -18.79
C VAL A 172 1.76 20.52 -17.91
N PRO A 173 2.65 19.66 -18.46
CA PRO A 173 3.45 18.74 -17.66
C PRO A 173 4.36 19.45 -16.64
N GLY A 174 4.86 18.69 -15.66
CA GLY A 174 5.82 19.17 -14.66
C GLY A 174 7.22 19.48 -15.23
N PHE A 175 7.45 19.21 -16.52
CA PHE A 175 8.69 19.48 -17.24
C PHE A 175 8.45 20.25 -18.55
N ASP A 176 9.50 20.86 -19.09
CA ASP A 176 9.45 21.58 -20.36
C ASP A 176 9.41 20.61 -21.54
N CYS A 177 8.27 20.56 -22.24
CA CYS A 177 8.09 19.70 -23.42
C CYS A 177 9.10 19.94 -24.54
N LYS A 178 9.75 21.11 -24.61
CA LYS A 178 10.81 21.37 -25.58
C LYS A 178 12.10 20.60 -25.27
N LYS A 179 12.22 20.09 -24.05
CA LYS A 179 13.34 19.27 -23.57
C LYS A 179 13.00 17.78 -23.53
N ALA A 180 11.83 17.38 -24.01
CA ALA A 180 11.45 15.98 -24.11
C ALA A 180 12.48 15.22 -24.97
N SER A 181 12.99 14.14 -24.40
CA SER A 181 14.08 13.32 -24.94
C SER A 181 13.72 11.83 -25.00
N THR A 182 12.64 11.42 -24.34
CA THR A 182 12.18 10.03 -24.29
C THR A 182 10.81 9.85 -24.96
N ALA A 183 10.51 8.63 -25.40
CA ALA A 183 9.20 8.29 -25.98
C ALA A 183 8.05 8.56 -24.99
N VAL A 184 8.28 8.30 -23.69
CA VAL A 184 7.34 8.59 -22.62
C VAL A 184 7.10 10.10 -22.48
N GLU A 185 8.16 10.92 -22.44
CA GLU A 185 8.01 12.38 -22.41
C GLU A 185 7.27 12.90 -23.66
N GLY A 186 7.50 12.30 -24.82
CA GLY A 186 6.76 12.59 -26.04
C GLY A 186 5.27 12.29 -25.91
N MET A 187 4.89 11.13 -25.34
CA MET A 187 3.49 10.78 -25.06
C MET A 187 2.84 11.75 -24.06
N VAL A 188 3.56 12.14 -23.01
CA VAL A 188 3.07 13.12 -22.01
C VAL A 188 2.84 14.48 -22.65
N CYS A 189 3.77 14.95 -23.48
CA CYS A 189 3.63 16.23 -24.17
C CYS A 189 2.55 16.24 -25.26
N GLY A 190 2.24 15.07 -25.82
CA GLY A 190 1.19 14.88 -26.83
C GLY A 190 -0.23 14.76 -26.25
N SER A 191 -0.39 14.59 -24.94
CA SER A 191 -1.69 14.36 -24.28
C SER A 191 -1.90 15.33 -23.12
N SER A 192 -3.00 16.09 -23.17
CA SER A 192 -3.37 17.01 -22.08
C SER A 192 -3.62 16.29 -20.76
N ASP A 193 -4.17 15.09 -20.83
CA ASP A 193 -4.56 14.35 -19.63
C ASP A 193 -3.32 13.79 -18.93
N LEU A 194 -2.38 13.24 -19.70
CA LEU A 194 -1.08 12.81 -19.19
C LEU A 194 -0.26 13.99 -18.66
N ALA A 195 -0.30 15.14 -19.34
CA ALA A 195 0.34 16.36 -18.86
C ALA A 195 -0.20 16.79 -17.48
N GLY A 196 -1.51 16.68 -17.26
CA GLY A 196 -2.13 17.04 -15.98
C GLY A 196 -1.73 16.12 -14.85
N LEU A 197 -1.71 14.82 -15.12
CA LEU A 197 -1.27 13.84 -14.14
C LEU A 197 0.22 14.02 -13.81
N ASP A 198 1.08 14.29 -14.79
CA ASP A 198 2.51 14.54 -14.57
C ASP A 198 2.78 15.77 -13.70
N ALA A 199 2.06 16.86 -13.94
CA ALA A 199 2.13 18.05 -13.10
C ALA A 199 1.66 17.78 -11.68
N ARG A 200 0.59 16.99 -11.52
CA ARG A 200 0.03 16.64 -10.22
C ARG A 200 0.99 15.77 -9.41
N VAL A 201 1.58 14.73 -10.02
CA VAL A 201 2.67 13.94 -9.40
C VAL A 201 3.81 14.85 -8.95
N SER A 202 4.23 15.80 -9.80
CA SER A 202 5.33 16.72 -9.47
C SER A 202 5.03 17.60 -8.26
N VAL A 203 3.79 18.09 -8.13
CA VAL A 203 3.34 18.89 -6.97
C VAL A 203 3.29 18.04 -5.71
N LEU A 204 2.62 16.89 -5.76
CA LEU A 204 2.42 16.03 -4.59
C LEU A 204 3.74 15.44 -4.09
N TYR A 205 4.63 15.04 -4.99
CA TYR A 205 5.94 14.55 -4.60
C TYR A 205 6.76 15.61 -3.85
N ARG A 206 6.70 16.88 -4.28
CA ARG A 206 7.32 17.98 -3.52
C ARG A 206 6.71 18.11 -2.12
N GLN A 207 5.38 18.03 -2.00
CA GLN A 207 4.72 18.08 -0.70
C GLN A 207 5.16 16.93 0.22
N VAL A 208 5.20 15.70 -0.29
CA VAL A 208 5.71 14.53 0.47
C VAL A 208 7.14 14.76 0.93
N MET A 209 8.01 15.28 0.05
CA MET A 209 9.39 15.60 0.41
C MET A 209 9.50 16.74 1.43
N ASP A 210 8.57 17.70 1.44
CA ASP A 210 8.54 18.79 2.42
C ASP A 210 8.07 18.33 3.80
N TYR A 211 7.22 17.28 3.86
CA TYR A 211 6.76 16.69 5.12
C TYR A 211 7.66 15.59 5.70
N ALA A 212 8.66 15.12 4.95
CA ALA A 212 9.62 14.12 5.45
C ALA A 212 10.30 14.60 6.74
N ALA A 213 10.29 13.77 7.79
CA ALA A 213 10.71 14.21 9.12
C ALA A 213 12.25 14.31 9.25
N ASP A 214 12.97 13.44 8.53
CA ASP A 214 14.42 13.38 8.54
C ASP A 214 15.02 12.91 7.20
N ASP A 215 16.33 12.77 7.14
CA ASP A 215 17.04 12.36 5.93
C ASP A 215 16.76 10.91 5.53
N ALA A 216 16.39 10.03 6.46
CA ALA A 216 16.06 8.64 6.17
C ALA A 216 14.70 8.55 5.45
N ASP A 217 13.69 9.27 5.93
CA ASP A 217 12.39 9.42 5.26
C ASP A 217 12.58 10.00 3.84
N ARG A 218 13.41 11.05 3.71
CA ARG A 218 13.70 11.66 2.41
C ARG A 218 14.34 10.67 1.45
N GLU A 219 15.26 9.82 1.92
CA GLU A 219 15.88 8.83 1.05
C GLU A 219 14.92 7.72 0.66
N TYR A 220 14.04 7.30 1.58
CA TYR A 220 12.97 6.36 1.28
C TYR A 220 12.07 6.89 0.16
N PHE A 221 11.55 8.12 0.27
CA PHE A 221 10.68 8.71 -0.76
C PHE A 221 11.39 8.90 -2.10
N ARG A 222 12.70 9.20 -2.10
CA ARG A 222 13.49 9.22 -3.35
C ARG A 222 13.60 7.83 -3.97
N GLY A 223 13.80 6.80 -3.15
CA GLY A 223 13.84 5.40 -3.59
C GLY A 223 12.54 4.99 -4.26
N ASP A 224 11.42 5.20 -3.57
CA ASP A 224 10.07 4.92 -4.07
C ASP A 224 9.76 5.70 -5.36
N GLN A 225 10.09 7.00 -5.44
CA GLN A 225 9.91 7.78 -6.66
C GLN A 225 10.79 7.27 -7.82
N ARG A 226 12.02 6.83 -7.56
CA ARG A 226 12.90 6.22 -8.59
C ARG A 226 12.32 4.91 -9.12
N GLU A 227 11.79 4.06 -8.24
CA GLU A 227 11.13 2.82 -8.64
C GLU A 227 9.92 3.11 -9.51
N TRP A 228 9.06 4.04 -9.09
CA TRP A 228 7.90 4.46 -9.87
C TRP A 228 8.30 5.04 -11.24
N LEU A 229 9.37 5.85 -11.32
CA LEU A 229 9.89 6.33 -12.60
C LEU A 229 10.35 5.18 -13.51
N GLY A 230 10.88 4.10 -12.94
CA GLY A 230 11.18 2.86 -13.67
C GLY A 230 9.93 2.23 -14.27
N LYS A 231 8.85 2.09 -13.48
CA LYS A 231 7.54 1.58 -13.94
C LYS A 231 6.96 2.47 -15.06
N ARG A 232 6.95 3.79 -14.85
CA ARG A 232 6.49 4.78 -15.84
C ARG A 232 7.25 4.67 -17.15
N ASN A 233 8.58 4.57 -17.08
CA ASN A 233 9.43 4.50 -18.26
C ASN A 233 9.32 3.16 -19.01
N GLY A 234 8.75 2.12 -18.39
CA GLY A 234 8.42 0.85 -19.03
C GLY A 234 7.17 0.88 -19.91
N CYS A 235 6.32 1.91 -19.81
CA CYS A 235 5.11 2.01 -20.60
C CYS A 235 5.40 2.35 -22.08
N SER A 236 4.71 1.64 -22.98
CA SER A 236 4.78 1.83 -24.43
C SER A 236 3.49 2.36 -25.06
N SER A 237 2.46 2.64 -24.25
CA SER A 237 1.17 3.19 -24.70
C SER A 237 0.64 4.27 -23.75
N VAL A 238 -0.31 5.08 -24.25
CA VAL A 238 -0.97 6.14 -23.48
C VAL A 238 -1.80 5.56 -22.34
N GLU A 239 -2.46 4.43 -22.55
CA GLU A 239 -3.32 3.76 -21.57
C GLU A 239 -2.49 3.22 -20.39
N CYS A 240 -1.35 2.57 -20.69
CA CYS A 240 -0.40 2.14 -19.66
C CYS A 240 0.05 3.35 -18.84
N LEU A 241 0.45 4.42 -19.52
CA LEU A 241 1.00 5.60 -18.88
C LEU A 241 -0.05 6.29 -18.00
N ALA A 242 -1.30 6.40 -18.48
CA ALA A 242 -2.42 6.95 -17.72
C ALA A 242 -2.69 6.14 -16.44
N GLY A 243 -2.66 4.80 -16.52
CA GLY A 243 -2.80 3.92 -15.36
C GLY A 243 -1.70 4.17 -14.32
N VAL A 244 -0.43 4.12 -14.74
CA VAL A 244 0.74 4.31 -13.85
C VAL A 244 0.77 5.72 -13.22
N TYR A 245 0.35 6.75 -13.96
CA TYR A 245 0.24 8.10 -13.44
C TYR A 245 -0.91 8.25 -12.44
N THR A 246 -2.08 7.69 -12.73
CA THR A 246 -3.26 7.77 -11.86
C THR A 246 -2.97 7.11 -10.52
N GLU A 247 -2.42 5.89 -10.54
CA GLU A 247 -1.99 5.17 -9.33
C GLU A 247 -1.03 6.02 -8.50
N ARG A 248 -0.06 6.69 -9.14
CA ARG A 248 0.92 7.49 -8.42
C ARG A 248 0.33 8.73 -7.76
N VAL A 249 -0.57 9.40 -8.46
CA VAL A 249 -1.27 10.56 -7.93
C VAL A 249 -2.04 10.17 -6.67
N GLU A 250 -2.76 9.05 -6.69
CA GLU A 250 -3.49 8.55 -5.53
C GLU A 250 -2.55 8.24 -4.35
N ILE A 251 -1.45 7.52 -4.60
CA ILE A 251 -0.46 7.19 -3.57
C ILE A 251 0.12 8.46 -2.95
N LEU A 252 0.58 9.41 -3.76
CA LEU A 252 1.22 10.63 -3.26
C LEU A 252 0.22 11.54 -2.54
N GLU A 253 -1.06 11.52 -2.91
CA GLU A 253 -2.12 12.21 -2.18
C GLU A 253 -2.34 11.64 -0.79
N LEU A 254 -2.47 10.32 -0.68
CA LEU A 254 -2.63 9.67 0.60
C LEU A 254 -1.40 9.90 1.48
N MET A 255 -0.19 9.84 0.90
CA MET A 255 1.06 10.16 1.61
C MET A 255 1.08 11.60 2.10
N ALA A 256 0.81 12.58 1.23
CA ALA A 256 0.80 13.99 1.61
C ALA A 256 -0.24 14.28 2.70
N GLN A 257 -1.42 13.67 2.61
CA GLN A 257 -2.46 13.79 3.64
C GLN A 257 -2.01 13.19 4.98
N GLN A 258 -1.46 11.97 4.97
CA GLN A 258 -0.99 11.32 6.20
C GLN A 258 0.15 12.10 6.84
N LEU A 259 1.13 12.52 6.05
CA LEU A 259 2.31 13.24 6.54
C LEU A 259 2.00 14.67 7.01
N SER A 260 0.91 15.28 6.53
CA SER A 260 0.45 16.58 7.02
C SER A 260 -0.13 16.54 8.44
N LYS A 261 -0.46 15.36 8.97
CA LYS A 261 -0.96 15.20 10.33
C LYS A 261 0.17 15.41 11.36
N PRO A 262 -0.14 15.96 12.54
CA PRO A 262 0.83 16.00 13.65
C PRO A 262 1.38 14.60 13.97
N ALA A 263 2.64 14.52 14.43
CA ALA A 263 3.35 13.26 14.63
C ALA A 263 2.63 12.30 15.59
N GLU A 264 1.90 12.83 16.56
CA GLU A 264 1.08 12.08 17.51
C GLU A 264 -0.16 11.42 16.88
N PHE A 265 -0.52 11.79 15.64
CA PHE A 265 -1.66 11.25 14.88
C PHE A 265 -1.23 10.55 13.58
N ARG A 266 0.08 10.38 13.37
CA ARG A 266 0.64 9.57 12.28
C ARG A 266 0.80 8.13 12.75
#